data_AF-A0A8H7DAC7-F1
#
_entry.id   AF-A0A8H7DAC7-F1
#
_cell.length_a   1.000
_cell.length_b   1.000
_cell.length_c   1.000
_cell.angle_alpha   90.00
_cell.angle_beta   90.00
_cell.angle_gamma   90.00
#
_symmetry.space_group_name_H-M   'P 1'
#
loop_
_entity.id
_entity.type
_entity.pdbx_description
1 polymer ?
#
loop_
_entity_poly.entity_id
_entity_poly.type
_entity_poly.pdbx_seq_one_letter_code
_entity_poly.pdbx_strand_id
1 'polypeptide(L)'
;MMDNSDDDFELGDMTKPEFFDFMPTHMRPKAVLQPLEARQMADKIRQELFMSWSRLKAIVQAHEDTIQKRWKKKTAVKRKQHPRGRRKGNDFLLPYVNLEDLSINNGIQFLGLLHARALRFPSEFAWFDSNTLGFGVAAGGVERYHGYSCAMVAFGDEITYGRVLEYSERLDESDTDSPDGAMMEFILQESMTFGNGLAVLETQAKLTALLLGVVTTILNDVDLTNVTPAAPLPAPEIPILNTTFQWQSSARLNALRPYGPPPVFNIDDIGNLVDSQYEFAVQHLVDLRTDPIYFAENIQAYYEHRIETLHGKAPQSLVQGRTVSLMLTDAYAFLAYYHVAKGDHPRLSHSSGQVSERSTARSKAHERI
;
A
#
# COMPACT_ATOMS: atom_id res chain seq x y z
N MET A 1 28.57 40.31 -30.22
CA MET A 1 27.55 39.31 -30.57
C MET A 1 27.99 38.00 -29.96
N MET A 2 27.63 37.79 -28.70
CA MET A 2 27.77 36.48 -28.06
C MET A 2 26.41 35.82 -28.21
N ASP A 3 26.46 34.65 -28.84
CA ASP A 3 25.35 33.75 -29.09
C ASP A 3 24.89 33.19 -27.74
N ASN A 4 23.84 33.77 -27.18
CA ASN A 4 23.07 33.17 -26.11
C ASN A 4 22.07 32.23 -26.78
N SER A 5 22.51 31.02 -27.11
CA SER A 5 21.57 29.91 -27.28
C SER A 5 21.18 29.46 -25.87
N ASP A 6 19.97 29.84 -25.50
CA ASP A 6 19.21 29.28 -24.39
C ASP A 6 19.04 27.77 -24.63
N ASP A 7 20.01 26.97 -24.18
CA ASP A 7 19.77 25.55 -23.89
C ASP A 7 19.11 25.46 -22.51
N ASP A 8 17.90 26.02 -22.42
CA ASP A 8 16.93 25.59 -21.43
C ASP A 8 16.70 24.10 -21.71
N PHE A 9 17.18 23.25 -20.82
CA PHE A 9 16.79 21.85 -20.76
C PHE A 9 15.30 21.83 -20.39
N GLU A 10 14.42 22.06 -21.36
CA GLU A 10 12.99 21.86 -21.23
C GLU A 10 12.82 20.41 -20.74
N LEU A 11 12.46 20.25 -19.47
CA LEU A 11 11.95 18.98 -18.97
C LEU A 11 10.77 18.66 -19.89
N GLY A 12 10.99 17.73 -20.83
CA GLY A 12 10.04 17.45 -21.90
C GLY A 12 8.64 17.32 -21.32
N ASP A 13 7.71 18.06 -21.90
CA ASP A 13 6.32 18.14 -21.48
C ASP A 13 5.78 16.73 -21.19
N MET A 14 5.69 16.37 -19.90
CA MET A 14 5.30 15.04 -19.41
C MET A 14 3.87 14.67 -19.81
N THR A 15 3.15 15.61 -20.43
CA THR A 15 1.80 15.44 -20.94
C THR A 15 1.78 14.89 -22.37
N LYS A 16 2.88 14.96 -23.13
CA LYS A 16 2.93 14.46 -24.52
C LYS A 16 3.10 12.94 -24.58
N PRO A 17 2.41 12.22 -25.50
CA PRO A 17 2.56 10.77 -25.65
C PRO A 17 4.00 10.30 -25.92
N GLU A 18 4.80 11.14 -26.59
CA GLU A 18 6.22 10.93 -26.91
C GLU A 18 7.10 10.81 -25.65
N PHE A 19 6.66 11.35 -24.51
CA PHE A 19 7.34 11.20 -23.21
C PHE A 19 7.53 9.72 -22.84
N PHE A 20 6.56 8.85 -23.17
CA PHE A 20 6.62 7.44 -22.82
C PHE A 20 7.60 6.64 -23.68
N ASP A 21 8.13 7.20 -24.77
CA ASP A 21 9.12 6.50 -25.61
C ASP A 21 10.46 6.32 -24.91
N PHE A 22 10.77 7.13 -23.91
CA PHE A 22 11.96 6.97 -23.06
C PHE A 22 11.82 5.83 -22.04
N MET A 23 10.61 5.30 -21.81
CA MET A 23 10.39 4.21 -20.87
C MET A 23 10.59 2.83 -21.50
N PRO A 24 11.15 1.85 -20.75
CA PRO A 24 11.13 0.44 -21.13
C PRO A 24 9.72 -0.03 -21.52
N THR A 25 9.61 -0.85 -22.56
CA THR A 25 8.33 -1.26 -23.16
C THR A 25 7.34 -1.83 -22.14
N HIS A 26 7.82 -2.57 -21.13
CA HIS A 26 6.99 -3.17 -20.09
C HIS A 26 6.46 -2.18 -19.05
N MET A 27 6.97 -0.94 -19.02
CA MET A 27 6.51 0.15 -18.14
C MET A 27 5.67 1.20 -18.87
N ARG A 28 5.58 1.13 -20.21
CA ARG A 28 4.78 2.08 -20.99
C ARG A 28 3.29 1.89 -20.69
N PRO A 29 2.51 2.97 -20.58
CA PRO A 29 1.07 2.84 -20.43
C PRO A 29 0.48 2.17 -21.68
N LYS A 30 -0.54 1.33 -21.46
CA LYS A 30 -1.29 0.66 -22.52
C LYS A 30 -1.98 1.65 -23.44
N ALA A 31 -2.48 2.75 -22.88
CA ALA A 31 -3.04 3.88 -23.61
C ALA A 31 -2.93 5.16 -22.78
N VAL A 32 -2.90 6.29 -23.49
CA VAL A 32 -3.10 7.63 -22.93
C VAL A 32 -4.56 7.99 -23.16
N LEU A 33 -5.29 8.29 -22.09
CA LEU A 33 -6.72 8.58 -22.10
C LEU A 33 -6.95 10.07 -21.84
N GLN A 34 -7.93 10.63 -22.55
CA GLN A 34 -8.42 11.98 -22.26
C GLN A 34 -9.28 11.99 -20.98
N PRO A 35 -9.48 13.13 -20.31
CA PRO A 35 -10.21 13.19 -19.03
C PRO A 35 -11.59 12.54 -19.06
N LEU A 36 -12.35 12.72 -20.15
CA LEU A 36 -13.67 12.10 -20.30
C LEU A 36 -13.59 10.56 -20.39
N GLU A 37 -12.63 10.03 -21.14
CA GLU A 37 -12.42 8.58 -21.28
C GLU A 37 -11.95 7.97 -19.97
N ALA A 38 -11.05 8.66 -19.27
CA ALA A 38 -10.57 8.28 -17.95
C ALA A 38 -11.72 8.20 -16.93
N ARG A 39 -12.61 9.21 -16.89
CA ARG A 39 -13.82 9.21 -16.06
C ARG A 39 -14.73 8.02 -16.37
N GLN A 40 -15.07 7.81 -17.65
CA GLN A 40 -15.94 6.70 -18.06
C GLN A 40 -15.37 5.33 -17.66
N MET A 41 -14.06 5.14 -17.81
CA MET A 41 -13.39 3.91 -17.45
C MET A 41 -13.39 3.68 -15.93
N ALA A 42 -13.06 4.71 -15.14
CA ALA A 42 -13.07 4.62 -13.68
C ALA A 42 -14.49 4.40 -13.14
N ASP A 43 -15.49 5.14 -13.65
CA ASP A 43 -16.89 5.06 -13.22
C ASP A 43 -17.49 3.67 -13.41
N LYS A 44 -17.17 3.01 -14.53
CA LYS A 44 -17.62 1.64 -14.77
C LYS A 44 -17.12 0.68 -13.67
N ILE A 45 -15.83 0.74 -13.35
CA ILE A 45 -15.22 -0.15 -12.36
C ILE A 45 -15.71 0.22 -10.95
N ARG A 46 -15.89 1.51 -10.67
CA ARG A 46 -16.45 2.04 -9.43
C ARG A 46 -17.86 1.50 -9.17
N GLN A 47 -18.73 1.51 -10.18
CA GLN A 47 -20.07 0.93 -10.10
C GLN A 47 -20.02 -0.58 -9.79
N GLU A 48 -19.16 -1.33 -10.48
CA GLU A 48 -18.99 -2.77 -10.24
C GLU A 48 -18.48 -3.06 -8.81
N LEU A 49 -17.52 -2.26 -8.33
CA LEU A 49 -16.96 -2.34 -6.99
C LEU A 49 -18.04 -2.11 -5.93
N PHE A 50 -18.74 -0.97 -5.97
CA PHE A 50 -19.69 -0.61 -4.92
C PHE A 50 -20.93 -1.49 -4.92
N MET A 51 -21.43 -1.90 -6.10
CA MET A 51 -22.50 -2.89 -6.17
C MET A 51 -22.10 -4.21 -5.50
N SER A 52 -20.89 -4.69 -5.78
CA SER A 52 -20.38 -5.93 -5.18
C SER A 52 -20.10 -5.79 -3.68
N TRP A 53 -19.55 -4.65 -3.27
CA TRP A 53 -19.18 -4.36 -1.89
C TRP A 53 -20.39 -4.19 -1.00
N SER A 54 -21.38 -3.40 -1.41
CA SER A 54 -22.64 -3.20 -0.67
C SER A 54 -23.37 -4.52 -0.46
N ARG A 55 -23.39 -5.38 -1.49
CA ARG A 55 -23.94 -6.73 -1.38
C ARG A 55 -23.14 -7.62 -0.44
N LEU A 56 -21.82 -7.63 -0.56
CA LEU A 56 -20.93 -8.41 0.32
C LEU A 56 -21.10 -8.00 1.78
N LYS A 57 -21.08 -6.68 2.04
CA LYS A 57 -21.28 -6.08 3.37
C LYS A 57 -22.60 -6.54 3.98
N ALA A 58 -23.71 -6.42 3.26
CA ALA A 58 -25.03 -6.82 3.76
C ALA A 58 -25.07 -8.32 4.12
N ILE A 59 -24.54 -9.19 3.25
CA ILE A 59 -24.50 -10.64 3.49
C ILE A 59 -23.63 -10.98 4.70
N VAL A 60 -22.43 -10.38 4.81
CA VAL A 60 -21.53 -10.61 5.93
C VAL A 60 -22.17 -10.13 7.22
N GLN A 61 -22.74 -8.93 7.27
CA GLN A 61 -23.40 -8.40 8.47
C GLN A 61 -24.52 -9.30 8.99
N ALA A 62 -25.28 -9.98 8.13
CA ALA A 62 -26.37 -10.84 8.56
C ALA A 62 -25.95 -12.28 8.88
N HIS A 63 -24.89 -12.78 8.24
CA HIS A 63 -24.55 -14.20 8.25
C HIS A 63 -23.12 -14.50 8.71
N GLU A 64 -22.40 -13.54 9.29
CA GLU A 64 -21.01 -13.70 9.69
C GLU A 64 -20.79 -14.95 10.57
N ASP A 65 -21.62 -15.15 11.59
CA ASP A 65 -21.55 -16.31 12.48
C ASP A 65 -21.68 -17.64 11.72
N THR A 66 -22.65 -17.71 10.80
CA THR A 66 -22.88 -18.89 9.95
C THR A 66 -21.69 -19.15 9.03
N ILE A 67 -21.15 -18.09 8.40
CA ILE A 67 -19.97 -18.17 7.53
C ILE A 67 -18.77 -18.70 8.33
N GLN A 68 -18.48 -18.10 9.49
CA GLN A 68 -17.37 -18.51 10.36
C GLN A 68 -17.51 -19.98 10.78
N LYS A 69 -18.70 -20.40 11.25
CA LYS A 69 -18.97 -21.79 11.67
C LYS A 69 -18.79 -22.78 10.52
N ARG A 70 -19.31 -22.48 9.33
CA ARG A 70 -19.23 -23.38 8.16
C ARG A 70 -17.82 -23.47 7.60
N TRP A 71 -17.10 -22.35 7.54
CA TRP A 71 -15.73 -22.33 7.02
C TRP A 71 -14.75 -23.11 7.91
N LYS A 72 -14.86 -22.95 9.23
CA LYS A 72 -14.05 -23.69 10.21
C LYS A 72 -14.27 -25.21 10.11
N LYS A 73 -15.51 -25.66 9.83
CA LYS A 73 -15.86 -27.09 9.67
C LYS A 73 -15.45 -27.68 8.31
N LYS A 74 -15.14 -26.87 7.30
CA LYS A 74 -14.81 -27.34 5.94
C LYS A 74 -13.38 -27.89 5.93
N THR A 75 -13.19 -29.18 5.61
CA THR A 75 -11.86 -29.79 5.55
C THR A 75 -10.98 -29.18 4.45
N ALA A 76 -9.66 -29.14 4.67
CA ALA A 76 -8.69 -28.55 3.74
C ALA A 76 -8.82 -29.11 2.31
N VAL A 77 -9.15 -30.39 2.15
CA VAL A 77 -9.39 -31.06 0.86
C VAL A 77 -10.60 -30.48 0.12
N LYS A 78 -11.69 -30.17 0.82
CA LYS A 78 -12.89 -29.51 0.24
C LYS A 78 -12.66 -28.01 -0.03
N ARG A 79 -11.72 -27.36 0.66
CA ARG A 79 -11.31 -25.99 0.34
C ARG A 79 -10.61 -25.93 -1.03
N LYS A 80 -9.84 -26.96 -1.42
CA LYS A 80 -9.18 -27.06 -2.74
C LYS A 80 -10.10 -27.28 -3.95
N GLN A 81 -11.38 -27.66 -3.75
CA GLN A 81 -12.35 -27.91 -4.83
C GLN A 81 -13.12 -26.66 -5.30
N HIS A 82 -12.84 -25.48 -4.74
CA HIS A 82 -13.48 -24.22 -5.16
C HIS A 82 -12.92 -23.76 -6.51
N PRO A 83 -13.70 -23.00 -7.30
CA PRO A 83 -13.42 -22.83 -8.71
C PRO A 83 -12.02 -22.24 -8.89
N ARG A 84 -11.17 -23.02 -9.55
CA ARG A 84 -9.90 -22.53 -10.10
C ARG A 84 -10.28 -21.50 -11.16
N GLY A 85 -10.24 -20.22 -10.79
CA GLY A 85 -10.28 -19.13 -11.75
C GLY A 85 -9.24 -19.39 -12.83
N ARG A 86 -9.64 -19.29 -14.11
CA ARG A 86 -8.73 -19.45 -15.24
C ARG A 86 -7.58 -18.44 -15.12
N ARG A 87 -6.34 -18.94 -15.08
CA ARG A 87 -5.12 -18.14 -15.00
C ARG A 87 -4.80 -17.51 -16.35
N LYS A 88 -5.04 -16.20 -16.48
CA LYS A 88 -4.37 -15.30 -17.44
C LYS A 88 -4.37 -13.89 -16.84
N GLY A 89 -3.20 -13.23 -16.83
CA GLY A 89 -3.02 -11.78 -16.66
C GLY A 89 -3.33 -11.13 -15.30
N ASN A 90 -4.08 -11.76 -14.40
CA ASN A 90 -4.61 -11.13 -13.18
C ASN A 90 -3.89 -11.49 -11.87
N ASP A 91 -2.91 -12.39 -11.87
CA ASP A 91 -2.30 -12.91 -10.63
C ASP A 91 -1.54 -11.82 -9.85
N PHE A 92 -1.06 -10.78 -10.54
CA PHE A 92 -0.36 -9.64 -9.93
C PHE A 92 -1.28 -8.64 -9.22
N LEU A 93 -2.59 -8.67 -9.46
CA LEU A 93 -3.53 -7.77 -8.78
C LEU A 93 -3.84 -8.23 -7.36
N LEU A 94 -3.77 -9.54 -7.10
CA LEU A 94 -4.11 -10.12 -5.81
C LEU A 94 -2.99 -11.04 -5.31
N PRO A 95 -1.76 -10.51 -5.11
CA PRO A 95 -0.58 -11.34 -4.83
C PRO A 95 -0.68 -12.11 -3.50
N TYR A 96 -1.48 -11.61 -2.55
CA TYR A 96 -1.74 -12.25 -1.26
C TYR A 96 -2.96 -13.19 -1.27
N VAL A 97 -3.72 -13.27 -2.36
CA VAL A 97 -4.90 -14.13 -2.45
C VAL A 97 -4.51 -15.46 -3.06
N ASN A 98 -3.96 -16.35 -2.24
CA ASN A 98 -3.70 -17.73 -2.64
C ASN A 98 -4.34 -18.72 -1.67
N LEU A 99 -4.61 -19.92 -2.18
CA LEU A 99 -5.33 -20.95 -1.43
C LEU A 99 -4.56 -21.47 -0.22
N GLU A 100 -3.22 -21.48 -0.29
CA GLU A 100 -2.38 -22.01 0.78
C GLU A 100 -2.54 -21.12 2.01
N ASP A 101 -2.29 -19.83 1.86
CA ASP A 101 -2.43 -18.83 2.92
C ASP A 101 -3.85 -18.74 3.47
N LEU A 102 -4.85 -18.60 2.60
CA LEU A 102 -6.26 -18.50 3.00
C LEU A 102 -6.78 -19.75 3.73
N SER A 103 -6.07 -20.88 3.66
CA SER A 103 -6.45 -22.13 4.34
C SER A 103 -5.72 -22.36 5.68
N ILE A 104 -4.68 -21.57 5.99
CA ILE A 104 -3.89 -21.67 7.23
C ILE A 104 -4.79 -21.49 8.46
N ASN A 105 -4.52 -22.25 9.53
CA ASN A 105 -5.19 -22.15 10.83
C ASN A 105 -6.72 -22.21 10.72
N ASN A 106 -7.23 -23.26 10.07
CA ASN A 106 -8.65 -23.42 9.77
C ASN A 106 -9.26 -22.26 8.96
N GLY A 107 -8.40 -21.60 8.17
CA GLY A 107 -8.75 -20.48 7.30
C GLY A 107 -9.07 -19.19 8.04
N ILE A 108 -8.40 -18.93 9.17
CA ILE A 108 -8.56 -17.68 9.93
C ILE A 108 -8.15 -16.45 9.11
N GLN A 109 -7.15 -16.59 8.23
CA GLN A 109 -6.72 -15.51 7.33
C GLN A 109 -7.80 -15.16 6.30
N PHE A 110 -8.49 -16.16 5.75
CA PHE A 110 -9.67 -15.91 4.92
C PHE A 110 -10.77 -15.18 5.69
N LEU A 111 -11.06 -15.61 6.92
CA LEU A 111 -12.09 -14.96 7.75
C LEU A 111 -11.70 -13.52 8.10
N GLY A 112 -10.44 -13.26 8.43
CA GLY A 112 -9.92 -11.92 8.69
C GLY A 112 -10.00 -11.02 7.46
N LEU A 113 -9.57 -11.52 6.30
CA LEU A 113 -9.69 -10.82 5.01
C LEU A 113 -11.15 -10.48 4.69
N LEU A 114 -12.05 -11.45 4.82
CA LEU A 114 -13.47 -11.27 4.56
C LEU A 114 -14.06 -10.21 5.49
N HIS A 115 -13.78 -10.31 6.80
CA HIS A 115 -14.26 -9.37 7.80
C HIS A 115 -13.79 -7.95 7.49
N ALA A 116 -12.48 -7.76 7.27
CA ALA A 116 -11.90 -6.45 7.00
C ALA A 116 -12.46 -5.84 5.71
N ARG A 117 -12.52 -6.61 4.62
CA ARG A 117 -12.94 -6.09 3.29
C ARG A 117 -14.45 -5.90 3.15
N ALA A 118 -15.26 -6.62 3.91
CA ALA A 118 -16.72 -6.47 3.86
C ALA A 118 -17.23 -5.34 4.78
N LEU A 119 -16.54 -5.05 5.88
CA LEU A 119 -17.04 -4.15 6.92
C LEU A 119 -16.39 -2.77 6.94
N ARG A 120 -15.31 -2.57 6.17
CA ARG A 120 -14.66 -1.28 5.96
C ARG A 120 -14.87 -0.78 4.55
N PHE A 121 -14.87 0.54 4.38
CA PHE A 121 -15.12 1.15 3.09
C PHE A 121 -13.91 0.93 2.15
N PRO A 122 -14.10 0.75 0.83
CA PRO A 122 -12.99 0.47 -0.09
C PRO A 122 -11.86 1.51 -0.07
N SER A 123 -12.19 2.80 0.14
CA SER A 123 -11.19 3.88 0.19
C SER A 123 -10.19 3.73 1.35
N GLU A 124 -10.57 3.09 2.46
CA GLU A 124 -9.67 2.83 3.59
C GLU A 124 -8.47 1.93 3.20
N PHE A 125 -8.61 1.15 2.12
CA PHE A 125 -7.56 0.27 1.63
C PHE A 125 -6.81 0.82 0.41
N ALA A 126 -7.17 1.99 -0.11
CA ALA A 126 -6.65 2.46 -1.40
C ALA A 126 -5.12 2.47 -1.44
N TRP A 127 -4.48 3.11 -0.45
CA TRP A 127 -3.02 3.17 -0.34
C TRP A 127 -2.37 1.83 -0.05
N PHE A 128 -3.01 0.99 0.77
CA PHE A 128 -2.54 -0.36 1.01
C PHE A 128 -2.52 -1.17 -0.29
N ASP A 129 -3.61 -1.16 -1.04
CA ASP A 129 -3.74 -1.90 -2.30
C ASP A 129 -2.75 -1.36 -3.34
N SER A 130 -2.60 -0.03 -3.45
CA SER A 130 -1.59 0.60 -4.32
C SER A 130 -0.18 0.08 -4.04
N ASN A 131 0.20 -0.01 -2.76
CA ASN A 131 1.49 -0.53 -2.34
C ASN A 131 1.67 -2.01 -2.70
N THR A 132 0.61 -2.83 -2.63
CA THR A 132 0.70 -4.26 -2.99
C THR A 132 0.93 -4.50 -4.48
N LEU A 133 0.60 -3.52 -5.33
CA LEU A 133 0.75 -3.63 -6.78
C LEU A 133 2.16 -3.31 -7.28
N GLY A 134 3.04 -2.74 -6.44
CA GLY A 134 4.34 -2.23 -6.84
C GLY A 134 5.21 -3.23 -7.63
N PHE A 135 5.30 -4.48 -7.14
CA PHE A 135 6.04 -5.53 -7.85
C PHE A 135 5.40 -5.89 -9.19
N GLY A 136 4.07 -5.99 -9.24
CA GLY A 136 3.34 -6.28 -10.46
C GLY A 136 3.51 -5.19 -11.52
N VAL A 137 3.54 -3.93 -11.11
CA VAL A 137 3.84 -2.79 -11.99
C VAL A 137 5.28 -2.85 -12.50
N ALA A 138 6.26 -3.02 -11.60
CA ALA A 138 7.67 -3.09 -11.98
C ALA A 138 7.98 -4.27 -12.92
N ALA A 139 7.29 -5.40 -12.73
CA ALA A 139 7.42 -6.58 -13.58
C ALA A 139 6.64 -6.49 -14.91
N GLY A 140 5.87 -5.41 -15.15
CA GLY A 140 4.97 -5.28 -16.30
C GLY A 140 3.78 -6.25 -16.27
N GLY A 141 3.48 -6.83 -15.12
CA GLY A 141 2.38 -7.77 -14.89
C GLY A 141 1.03 -7.10 -14.57
N VAL A 142 1.04 -5.80 -14.28
CA VAL A 142 -0.16 -4.97 -14.09
C VAL A 142 -0.25 -3.98 -15.24
N GLU A 143 -1.27 -4.10 -16.08
CA GLU A 143 -1.53 -3.13 -17.14
C GLU A 143 -1.87 -1.77 -16.52
N ARG A 144 -1.24 -0.70 -17.02
CA ARG A 144 -1.54 0.66 -16.58
C ARG A 144 -1.95 1.55 -17.74
N TYR A 145 -2.78 2.52 -17.42
CA TYR A 145 -3.20 3.59 -18.31
C TYR A 145 -2.60 4.90 -17.83
N HIS A 146 -2.44 5.86 -18.72
CA HIS A 146 -2.12 7.23 -18.35
C HIS A 146 -3.34 8.11 -18.60
N GLY A 147 -3.78 8.85 -17.60
CA GLY A 147 -4.84 9.85 -17.74
C GLY A 147 -4.20 11.21 -17.93
N TYR A 148 -4.45 11.86 -19.06
CA TYR A 148 -3.87 13.16 -19.37
C TYR A 148 -4.38 14.22 -18.39
N SER A 149 -3.49 14.85 -17.63
CA SER A 149 -3.80 15.90 -16.64
C SER A 149 -4.92 15.51 -15.67
N CYS A 150 -4.93 14.26 -15.22
CA CYS A 150 -5.98 13.72 -14.36
C CYS A 150 -5.42 13.11 -13.08
N ALA A 151 -6.07 13.44 -11.96
CA ALA A 151 -5.90 12.78 -10.68
C ALA A 151 -7.13 11.91 -10.39
N MET A 152 -6.96 10.83 -9.63
CA MET A 152 -8.08 10.00 -9.15
C MET A 152 -8.14 10.02 -7.63
N VAL A 153 -9.29 10.42 -7.09
CA VAL A 153 -9.52 10.58 -5.65
C VAL A 153 -9.39 9.25 -4.91
N ALA A 154 -8.58 9.21 -3.84
CA ALA A 154 -8.22 7.98 -3.13
C ALA A 154 -8.86 7.83 -1.73
N PHE A 155 -9.69 8.78 -1.32
CA PHE A 155 -10.37 8.79 -0.03
C PHE A 155 -11.88 9.00 -0.19
N GLY A 156 -12.61 9.00 0.93
CA GLY A 156 -14.02 9.37 0.97
C GLY A 156 -14.96 8.20 0.75
N ASP A 157 -16.15 8.49 0.24
CA ASP A 157 -17.33 7.65 0.16
C ASP A 157 -17.66 7.21 -1.28
N GLU A 158 -18.87 6.72 -1.53
CA GLU A 158 -19.30 6.23 -2.85
C GLU A 158 -19.34 7.35 -3.91
N ILE A 159 -19.54 8.60 -3.49
CA ILE A 159 -19.62 9.77 -4.37
C ILE A 159 -18.21 10.20 -4.79
N THR A 160 -17.29 10.22 -3.83
CA THR A 160 -15.95 10.82 -3.97
C THR A 160 -14.88 9.82 -4.37
N TYR A 161 -14.81 8.65 -3.72
CA TYR A 161 -13.76 7.66 -3.96
C TYR A 161 -13.79 7.14 -5.40
N GLY A 162 -12.65 7.18 -6.08
CA GLY A 162 -12.54 6.76 -7.48
C GLY A 162 -13.02 7.79 -8.51
N ARG A 163 -13.47 8.97 -8.09
CA ARG A 163 -13.77 10.07 -9.02
C ARG A 163 -12.46 10.55 -9.67
N VAL A 164 -12.52 10.78 -10.98
CA VAL A 164 -11.41 11.36 -11.75
C VAL A 164 -11.63 12.86 -11.90
N LEU A 165 -10.65 13.63 -11.44
CA LEU A 165 -10.59 15.08 -11.55
C LEU A 165 -9.55 15.47 -12.59
N GLU A 166 -9.89 16.43 -13.46
CA GLU A 166 -8.85 17.15 -14.18
C GLU A 166 -8.02 17.98 -13.20
N TYR A 167 -6.76 18.23 -13.51
CA TYR A 167 -5.86 19.01 -12.64
C TYR A 167 -6.36 20.40 -12.28
N SER A 168 -7.13 21.03 -13.18
CA SER A 168 -7.76 22.34 -12.97
C SER A 168 -9.17 22.24 -12.35
N GLU A 169 -9.73 21.05 -12.22
CA GLU A 169 -11.08 20.81 -11.69
C GLU A 169 -11.04 20.71 -10.16
N ARG A 170 -11.91 21.47 -9.49
CA ARG A 170 -12.10 21.40 -8.03
C ARG A 170 -12.88 20.15 -7.64
N LEU A 171 -12.54 19.57 -6.48
CA LEU A 171 -13.29 18.45 -5.91
C LEU A 171 -14.75 18.84 -5.64
N ASP A 172 -14.98 20.01 -5.06
CA ASP A 172 -16.29 20.63 -4.87
C ASP A 172 -16.34 21.96 -5.64
N GLU A 173 -17.14 22.00 -6.70
CA GLU A 173 -17.29 23.19 -7.54
C GLU A 173 -17.98 24.35 -6.82
N SER A 174 -18.73 24.06 -5.75
CA SER A 174 -19.47 25.06 -4.98
C SER A 174 -18.60 25.78 -3.94
N ASP A 175 -17.45 25.20 -3.58
CA ASP A 175 -16.52 25.75 -2.61
C ASP A 175 -15.25 26.28 -3.30
N THR A 176 -15.07 27.61 -3.27
CA THR A 176 -13.91 28.29 -3.86
C THR A 176 -12.58 27.85 -3.26
N ASP A 177 -12.57 27.42 -1.99
CA ASP A 177 -11.39 26.94 -1.28
C ASP A 177 -11.18 25.42 -1.44
N SER A 178 -12.04 24.75 -2.20
CA SER A 178 -11.92 23.32 -2.50
C SER A 178 -10.66 23.05 -3.32
N PRO A 179 -9.86 22.02 -2.96
CA PRO A 179 -8.66 21.68 -3.70
C PRO A 179 -8.99 21.18 -5.11
N ASP A 180 -8.16 21.56 -6.07
CA ASP A 180 -8.20 21.04 -7.43
C ASP A 180 -7.43 19.73 -7.59
N GLY A 181 -7.59 19.06 -8.73
CA GLY A 181 -6.95 17.76 -9.00
C GLY A 181 -5.42 17.80 -8.85
N ALA A 182 -4.77 18.89 -9.25
CA ALA A 182 -3.33 19.04 -9.12
C ALA A 182 -2.90 19.16 -7.65
N MET A 183 -3.60 19.99 -6.87
CA MET A 183 -3.36 20.12 -5.44
C MET A 183 -3.58 18.81 -4.69
N MET A 184 -4.62 18.06 -5.08
CA MET A 184 -4.92 16.75 -4.50
C MET A 184 -3.77 15.75 -4.72
N GLU A 185 -3.16 15.74 -5.91
CA GLU A 185 -2.13 14.77 -6.27
C GLU A 185 -0.75 15.17 -5.75
N PHE A 186 -0.31 16.39 -6.06
CA PHE A 186 1.07 16.79 -5.84
C PHE A 186 1.34 17.39 -4.45
N ILE A 187 0.30 17.90 -3.78
CA ILE A 187 0.44 18.61 -2.51
C ILE A 187 -0.18 17.82 -1.35
N LEU A 188 -1.45 17.46 -1.46
CA LEU A 188 -2.19 16.83 -0.37
C LEU A 188 -1.95 15.32 -0.29
N GLN A 189 -1.61 14.68 -1.40
CA GLN A 189 -1.47 13.21 -1.50
C GLN A 189 -2.75 12.49 -1.07
N GLU A 190 -3.91 13.07 -1.38
CA GLU A 190 -5.25 12.51 -1.15
C GLU A 190 -5.85 11.96 -2.46
N SER A 191 -5.08 12.01 -3.55
CA SER A 191 -5.38 11.36 -4.82
C SER A 191 -4.17 10.57 -5.31
N MET A 192 -4.39 9.76 -6.33
CA MET A 192 -3.36 9.00 -7.04
C MET A 192 -3.32 9.44 -8.49
N THR A 193 -2.18 9.21 -9.15
CA THR A 193 -2.14 9.16 -10.62
C THR A 193 -3.28 8.27 -11.12
N PHE A 194 -3.93 8.67 -12.22
CA PHE A 194 -5.03 7.88 -12.80
C PHE A 194 -4.65 6.40 -12.99
N GLY A 195 -3.44 6.10 -13.47
CA GLY A 195 -2.98 4.73 -13.71
C GLY A 195 -2.88 3.87 -12.45
N ASN A 196 -2.42 4.44 -11.33
CA ASN A 196 -2.39 3.73 -10.05
C ASN A 196 -3.80 3.55 -9.49
N GLY A 197 -4.57 4.63 -9.52
CA GLY A 197 -5.94 4.63 -9.02
C GLY A 197 -6.80 3.58 -9.72
N LEU A 198 -6.75 3.51 -11.04
CA LEU A 198 -7.52 2.55 -11.81
C LEU A 198 -7.13 1.09 -11.47
N ALA A 199 -5.83 0.80 -11.34
CA ALA A 199 -5.35 -0.52 -10.95
C ALA A 199 -5.80 -0.93 -9.54
N VAL A 200 -5.90 0.04 -8.62
CA VAL A 200 -6.46 -0.17 -7.27
C VAL A 200 -7.95 -0.48 -7.35
N LEU A 201 -8.74 0.30 -8.09
CA LEU A 201 -10.18 0.03 -8.26
C LEU A 201 -10.42 -1.36 -8.86
N GLU A 202 -9.65 -1.74 -9.87
CA GLU A 202 -9.71 -3.09 -10.46
C GLU A 202 -9.41 -4.19 -9.43
N THR A 203 -8.36 -3.98 -8.63
CA THR A 203 -7.93 -4.91 -7.59
C THR A 203 -9.03 -5.11 -6.56
N GLN A 204 -9.61 -4.01 -6.08
CA GLN A 204 -10.68 -4.04 -5.09
C GLN A 204 -11.96 -4.65 -5.66
N ALA A 205 -12.33 -4.34 -6.90
CA ALA A 205 -13.49 -4.93 -7.57
C ALA A 205 -13.32 -6.45 -7.70
N LYS A 206 -12.16 -6.91 -8.17
CA LYS A 206 -11.83 -8.34 -8.32
C LYS A 206 -11.82 -9.07 -6.98
N LEU A 207 -11.21 -8.48 -5.94
CA LEU A 207 -11.19 -9.05 -4.59
C LEU A 207 -12.61 -9.18 -4.03
N THR A 208 -13.40 -8.12 -4.12
CA THR A 208 -14.76 -8.08 -3.60
C THR A 208 -15.65 -9.10 -4.31
N ALA A 209 -15.57 -9.19 -5.64
CA ALA A 209 -16.29 -10.19 -6.42
C ALA A 209 -15.89 -11.62 -6.06
N LEU A 210 -14.60 -11.88 -5.83
CA LEU A 210 -14.11 -13.18 -5.37
C LEU A 210 -14.69 -13.53 -3.99
N LEU A 211 -14.58 -12.61 -3.02
CA LEU A 211 -15.10 -12.83 -1.66
C LEU A 211 -16.62 -13.08 -1.68
N LEU A 212 -17.36 -12.30 -2.46
CA LEU A 212 -18.78 -12.49 -2.67
C LEU A 212 -19.09 -13.87 -3.24
N GLY A 213 -18.39 -14.31 -4.30
CA GLY A 213 -18.57 -15.64 -4.87
C GLY A 213 -18.28 -16.78 -3.88
N VAL A 214 -17.25 -16.62 -3.05
CA VAL A 214 -16.94 -17.60 -1.99
C VAL A 214 -18.04 -17.64 -0.92
N VAL A 215 -18.51 -16.48 -0.45
CA VAL A 215 -19.57 -16.40 0.58
C VAL A 215 -20.89 -16.96 0.06
N THR A 216 -21.29 -16.62 -1.17
CA THR A 216 -22.49 -17.20 -1.81
C THR A 216 -22.37 -18.72 -1.93
N THR A 217 -21.18 -19.26 -2.17
CA THR A 217 -20.94 -20.71 -2.19
C THR A 217 -21.02 -21.34 -0.80
N ILE A 218 -20.59 -20.63 0.26
CA ILE A 218 -20.69 -21.10 1.65
C ILE A 218 -22.15 -21.12 2.13
N LEU A 219 -22.96 -20.18 1.65
CA LEU A 219 -24.37 -19.96 2.00
C LEU A 219 -25.32 -20.42 0.89
N ASN A 220 -24.96 -21.47 0.14
CA ASN A 220 -25.71 -21.94 -1.03
C ASN A 220 -27.15 -22.40 -0.77
N ASP A 221 -27.50 -22.63 0.49
CA ASP A 221 -28.81 -23.04 1.01
C ASP A 221 -29.60 -21.88 1.64
N VAL A 222 -29.05 -20.66 1.66
CA VAL A 222 -29.68 -19.46 2.23
C VAL A 222 -30.15 -18.54 1.11
N ASP A 223 -31.35 -17.97 1.23
CA ASP A 223 -31.79 -16.90 0.34
C ASP A 223 -31.06 -15.59 0.67
N LEU A 224 -30.24 -15.14 -0.28
CA LEU A 224 -29.40 -13.94 -0.16
C LEU A 224 -30.00 -12.72 -0.89
N THR A 225 -31.26 -12.78 -1.32
CA THR A 225 -31.91 -11.66 -2.02
C THR A 225 -32.31 -10.54 -1.07
N ASN A 226 -32.89 -10.90 0.08
CA ASN A 226 -33.37 -9.96 1.09
C ASN A 226 -32.72 -10.28 2.44
N VAL A 227 -31.59 -9.64 2.68
CA VAL A 227 -30.78 -9.88 3.87
C VAL A 227 -31.03 -8.75 4.89
N THR A 228 -31.28 -9.10 6.15
CA THR A 228 -31.41 -8.13 7.24
C THR A 228 -30.08 -7.98 7.98
N PRO A 229 -29.40 -6.81 7.90
CA PRO A 229 -28.12 -6.62 8.57
C PRO A 229 -28.25 -6.78 10.09
N ALA A 230 -27.31 -7.49 10.71
CA ALA A 230 -27.14 -7.53 12.15
C ALA A 230 -25.91 -6.72 12.57
N ALA A 231 -25.74 -6.53 13.88
CA ALA A 231 -24.52 -5.92 14.42
C ALA A 231 -23.30 -6.79 14.04
N PRO A 232 -22.22 -6.19 13.50
CA PRO A 232 -21.02 -6.95 13.14
C PRO A 232 -20.42 -7.70 14.32
N LEU A 233 -19.87 -8.89 14.08
CA LEU A 233 -19.09 -9.60 15.09
C LEU A 233 -17.73 -8.92 15.30
N PRO A 234 -17.01 -9.20 16.39
CA PRO A 234 -15.62 -8.77 16.51
C PRO A 234 -14.74 -9.41 15.43
N ALA A 235 -13.70 -8.69 15.00
CA ALA A 235 -12.74 -9.16 14.01
C ALA A 235 -12.10 -10.50 14.45
N PRO A 236 -11.93 -11.48 13.53
CA PRO A 236 -11.24 -12.72 13.85
C PRO A 236 -9.79 -12.45 14.24
N GLU A 237 -9.38 -12.90 15.43
CA GLU A 237 -7.99 -12.80 15.85
C GLU A 237 -7.13 -13.79 15.06
N ILE A 238 -6.16 -13.28 14.31
CA ILE A 238 -5.20 -14.09 13.56
C ILE A 238 -4.03 -14.40 14.49
N PRO A 239 -3.88 -15.65 14.98
CA PRO A 239 -2.81 -15.97 15.91
C PRO A 239 -1.46 -15.88 15.18
N ILE A 240 -0.52 -15.21 15.84
CA ILE A 240 0.89 -15.23 15.45
C ILE A 240 1.47 -16.55 15.95
N LEU A 241 1.36 -17.62 15.16
CA LEU A 241 1.89 -18.93 15.55
C LEU A 241 3.42 -18.90 15.65
N ASN A 242 3.94 -19.52 16.72
CA ASN A 242 5.33 -19.95 16.90
C ASN A 242 6.40 -18.87 16.67
N THR A 243 6.43 -17.83 17.49
CA THR A 243 7.68 -17.10 17.72
C THR A 243 8.18 -17.40 19.12
N THR A 244 9.11 -18.36 19.23
CA THR A 244 10.00 -18.48 20.40
C THR A 244 10.94 -17.27 20.53
N PHE A 245 10.99 -16.42 19.50
CA PHE A 245 11.62 -15.10 19.55
C PHE A 245 10.75 -14.11 20.31
N GLN A 246 11.32 -13.45 21.32
CA GLN A 246 10.70 -12.33 22.05
C GLN A 246 10.32 -11.16 21.12
N TRP A 247 10.98 -11.06 19.96
CA TRP A 247 10.69 -10.07 18.93
C TRP A 247 9.94 -10.73 17.77
N GLN A 248 8.73 -10.25 17.53
CA GLN A 248 7.91 -10.64 16.38
C GLN A 248 8.71 -10.36 15.10
N SER A 249 8.85 -11.33 14.19
CA SER A 249 9.55 -11.04 12.94
C SER A 249 8.72 -10.05 12.11
N SER A 250 9.28 -8.88 11.81
CA SER A 250 8.65 -7.84 10.98
C SER A 250 8.12 -8.40 9.66
N ALA A 251 8.86 -9.35 9.07
CA ALA A 251 8.45 -10.10 7.89
C ALA A 251 7.12 -10.85 8.09
N ARG A 252 6.88 -11.46 9.27
CA ARG A 252 5.63 -12.18 9.54
C ARG A 252 4.46 -11.22 9.71
N LEU A 253 4.65 -10.10 10.41
CA LEU A 253 3.62 -9.06 10.53
C LEU A 253 3.24 -8.50 9.16
N ASN A 254 4.24 -8.20 8.32
CA ASN A 254 4.03 -7.73 6.96
C ASN A 254 3.24 -8.72 6.11
N ALA A 255 3.54 -10.03 6.22
CA ALA A 255 2.81 -11.07 5.50
C ALA A 255 1.34 -11.21 5.94
N LEU A 256 1.00 -10.76 7.17
CA LEU A 256 -0.37 -10.84 7.69
C LEU A 256 -1.22 -9.59 7.41
N ARG A 257 -0.61 -8.45 7.05
CA ARG A 257 -1.30 -7.18 6.78
C ARG A 257 -2.51 -7.31 5.83
N PRO A 258 -2.46 -8.09 4.73
CA PRO A 258 -3.60 -8.18 3.81
C PRO A 258 -4.86 -8.78 4.44
N TYR A 259 -4.73 -9.56 5.52
CA TYR A 259 -5.82 -10.29 6.15
C TYR A 259 -6.45 -9.55 7.35
N GLY A 260 -6.03 -8.29 7.58
CA GLY A 260 -6.50 -7.46 8.68
C GLY A 260 -7.04 -6.10 8.21
N PRO A 261 -7.37 -5.20 9.15
CA PRO A 261 -7.65 -3.81 8.82
C PRO A 261 -6.41 -3.16 8.20
N PRO A 262 -6.59 -2.09 7.38
CA PRO A 262 -5.46 -1.37 6.81
C PRO A 262 -4.58 -0.81 7.94
N PRO A 263 -3.25 -0.76 7.77
CA PRO A 263 -2.35 -0.22 8.78
C PRO A 263 -2.69 1.25 9.02
N VAL A 264 -2.98 1.59 10.28
CA VAL A 264 -3.24 2.96 10.71
C VAL A 264 -1.92 3.58 11.12
N PHE A 265 -1.69 4.83 10.70
CA PHE A 265 -0.56 5.59 11.20
C PHE A 265 -0.64 5.71 12.72
N ASN A 266 0.42 5.30 13.41
CA ASN A 266 0.57 5.45 14.84
C ASN A 266 1.88 6.18 15.13
N ILE A 267 1.77 7.36 15.74
CA ILE A 267 2.95 8.17 16.09
C ILE A 267 3.82 7.44 17.13
N ASP A 268 3.22 6.65 18.01
CA ASP A 268 3.96 5.88 19.01
C ASP A 268 4.82 4.80 18.36
N ASP A 269 4.35 4.21 17.25
CA ASP A 269 5.13 3.23 16.47
C ASP A 269 6.36 3.90 15.83
N ILE A 270 6.22 5.15 15.36
CA ILE A 270 7.35 5.96 14.88
C ILE A 270 8.33 6.23 16.02
N GLY A 271 7.83 6.58 17.21
CA GLY A 271 8.65 6.76 18.41
C GLY A 271 9.46 5.53 18.76
N ASN A 272 8.79 4.38 18.86
CA ASN A 272 9.41 3.09 19.14
C ASN A 272 10.45 2.72 18.07
N LEU A 273 10.18 3.01 16.79
CA LEU A 273 11.13 2.79 15.70
C LEU A 273 12.35 3.69 15.84
N VAL A 274 12.16 4.99 16.11
CA VAL A 274 13.25 5.95 16.31
C VAL A 274 14.12 5.54 17.51
N ASP A 275 13.51 5.15 18.62
CA ASP A 275 14.22 4.66 19.80
C ASP A 275 15.01 3.39 19.48
N SER A 276 14.39 2.41 18.81
CA SER A 276 15.04 1.16 18.43
C SER A 276 16.24 1.39 17.50
N GLN A 277 16.08 2.27 16.50
CA GLN A 277 17.16 2.60 15.56
C GLN A 277 18.28 3.41 16.22
N TYR A 278 17.95 4.28 17.18
CA TYR A 278 18.95 4.96 17.99
C TYR A 278 19.78 3.98 18.82
N GLU A 279 19.13 3.08 19.56
CA GLU A 279 19.85 2.07 20.37
C GLU A 279 20.69 1.15 19.47
N PHE A 280 20.18 0.76 18.30
CA PHE A 280 20.95 0.01 17.30
C PHE A 280 22.18 0.78 16.83
N ALA A 281 22.05 2.08 16.52
CA ALA A 281 23.15 2.93 16.10
C ALA A 281 24.24 3.07 17.17
N VAL A 282 23.82 3.23 18.44
CA VAL A 282 24.73 3.28 19.59
C VAL A 282 25.48 1.95 19.71
N GLN A 283 24.76 0.83 19.71
CA GLN A 283 25.35 -0.49 19.84
C GLN A 283 26.32 -0.79 18.69
N HIS A 284 25.94 -0.48 17.45
CA HIS A 284 26.78 -0.64 16.27
C HIS A 284 28.12 0.10 16.41
N LEU A 285 28.10 1.35 16.90
CA LEU A 285 29.31 2.14 17.14
C LEU A 285 30.14 1.66 18.34
N VAL A 286 29.50 1.04 19.34
CA VAL A 286 30.23 0.37 20.43
C VAL A 286 30.94 -0.85 19.86
N ASP A 287 30.23 -1.74 19.17
CA ASP A 287 30.78 -2.99 18.62
C ASP A 287 31.91 -2.74 17.63
N LEU A 288 31.77 -1.73 16.74
CA LEU A 288 32.85 -1.32 15.84
C LEU A 288 34.13 -0.90 16.57
N ARG A 289 34.04 -0.43 17.83
CA ARG A 289 35.20 0.00 18.62
C ARG A 289 35.72 -1.09 19.56
N THR A 290 34.85 -1.97 20.04
CA THR A 290 35.16 -2.92 21.11
C THR A 290 35.36 -4.34 20.61
N ASP A 291 34.80 -4.71 19.46
CA ASP A 291 34.90 -6.05 18.88
C ASP A 291 35.68 -6.03 17.55
N PRO A 292 36.95 -6.49 17.53
CA PRO A 292 37.76 -6.57 16.32
C PRO A 292 37.19 -7.48 15.24
N ILE A 293 36.43 -8.52 15.60
CA ILE A 293 35.81 -9.44 14.64
C ILE A 293 34.65 -8.73 13.95
N TYR A 294 33.77 -8.10 14.73
CA TYR A 294 32.65 -7.31 14.20
C TYR A 294 33.13 -6.18 13.27
N PHE A 295 34.20 -5.49 13.66
CA PHE A 295 34.82 -4.45 12.84
C PHE A 295 35.37 -5.02 11.52
N ALA A 296 36.07 -6.16 11.56
CA ALA A 296 36.61 -6.80 10.37
C ALA A 296 35.50 -7.26 9.41
N GLU A 297 34.44 -7.87 9.94
CA GLU A 297 33.27 -8.31 9.15
C GLU A 297 32.56 -7.13 8.48
N ASN A 298 32.35 -6.02 9.20
CA ASN A 298 31.71 -4.83 8.64
C ASN A 298 32.57 -4.15 7.57
N ILE A 299 33.87 -3.99 7.79
CA ILE A 299 34.79 -3.47 6.76
C ILE A 299 34.77 -4.35 5.52
N GLN A 300 34.79 -5.67 5.70
CA GLN A 300 34.77 -6.61 4.59
C GLN A 300 33.46 -6.51 3.79
N ALA A 301 32.31 -6.45 4.47
CA ALA A 301 31.02 -6.26 3.83
C ALA A 301 30.98 -4.94 3.02
N TYR A 302 31.44 -3.84 3.62
CA TYR A 302 31.54 -2.56 2.92
C TYR A 302 32.48 -2.65 1.71
N TYR A 303 33.61 -3.35 1.83
CA TYR A 303 34.59 -3.53 0.75
C TYR A 303 34.00 -4.31 -0.43
N GLU A 304 33.33 -5.44 -0.14
CA GLU A 304 32.76 -6.33 -1.15
C GLU A 304 31.61 -5.69 -1.94
N HIS A 305 30.82 -4.83 -1.30
CA HIS A 305 29.68 -4.17 -1.93
C HIS A 305 30.02 -2.84 -2.62
N ARG A 306 31.31 -2.47 -2.71
CA ARG A 306 31.73 -1.30 -3.48
C ARG A 306 31.66 -1.55 -4.97
N ILE A 307 31.14 -0.56 -5.71
CA ILE A 307 31.16 -0.58 -7.18
C ILE A 307 32.59 -0.71 -7.74
N GLU A 308 33.57 -0.13 -7.05
CA GLU A 308 34.98 -0.23 -7.44
C GLU A 308 35.54 -1.66 -7.31
N THR A 309 35.06 -2.42 -6.32
CA THR A 309 35.42 -3.84 -6.11
C THR A 309 34.73 -4.73 -7.13
N LEU A 310 33.46 -4.45 -7.45
CA LEU A 310 32.69 -5.22 -8.43
C LEU A 310 33.20 -5.04 -9.86
N HIS A 311 33.74 -3.85 -10.21
CA HIS A 311 34.19 -3.54 -11.56
C HIS A 311 35.71 -3.68 -11.77
N GLY A 312 36.49 -3.93 -10.71
CA GLY A 312 37.89 -4.38 -10.78
C GLY A 312 38.93 -3.39 -11.34
N LYS A 313 38.60 -2.10 -11.48
CA LYS A 313 39.48 -1.10 -12.15
C LYS A 313 40.16 -0.09 -11.21
N ALA A 314 39.91 -0.14 -9.90
CA ALA A 314 40.39 0.86 -8.95
C ALA A 314 41.65 0.40 -8.18
N PRO A 315 42.60 1.30 -7.87
CA PRO A 315 43.73 0.98 -7.01
C PRO A 315 43.27 0.52 -5.62
N GLN A 316 43.84 -0.56 -5.11
CA GLN A 316 43.40 -1.19 -3.85
C GLN A 316 43.45 -0.24 -2.65
N SER A 317 44.48 0.62 -2.56
CA SER A 317 44.61 1.62 -1.49
C SER A 317 43.48 2.66 -1.50
N LEU A 318 43.01 3.06 -2.69
CA LEU A 318 41.87 3.96 -2.85
C LEU A 318 40.58 3.27 -2.35
N VAL A 319 40.37 2.02 -2.75
CA VAL A 319 39.19 1.25 -2.36
C VAL A 319 39.16 1.05 -0.85
N GLN A 320 40.28 0.65 -0.25
CA GLN A 320 40.41 0.46 1.20
C GLN A 320 40.17 1.77 1.97
N GLY A 321 40.82 2.87 1.57
CA GLY A 321 40.63 4.17 2.23
C GLY A 321 39.18 4.65 2.18
N ARG A 322 38.52 4.51 1.02
CA ARG A 322 37.10 4.86 0.88
C ARG A 322 36.19 3.91 1.64
N THR A 323 36.52 2.63 1.75
CA THR A 323 35.75 1.64 2.52
C THR A 323 35.66 2.06 3.98
N VAL A 324 36.81 2.30 4.61
CA VAL A 324 36.88 2.72 6.01
C VAL A 324 36.16 4.06 6.21
N SER A 325 36.42 5.04 5.33
CA SER A 325 35.79 6.36 5.43
C SER A 325 34.27 6.28 5.33
N LEU A 326 33.74 5.49 4.38
CA LEU A 326 32.30 5.38 4.17
C LEU A 326 31.63 4.66 5.34
N MET A 327 32.18 3.51 5.77
CA MET A 327 31.66 2.75 6.91
C MET A 327 31.57 3.63 8.17
N LEU A 328 32.63 4.38 8.48
CA LEU A 328 32.62 5.28 9.64
C LEU A 328 31.64 6.45 9.44
N THR A 329 31.61 7.05 8.26
CA THR A 329 30.70 8.17 7.98
C THR A 329 29.24 7.74 8.15
N ASP A 330 28.86 6.59 7.58
CA ASP A 330 27.52 6.03 7.69
C ASP A 330 27.16 5.75 9.16
N ALA A 331 28.05 5.08 9.91
CA ALA A 331 27.79 4.75 11.32
C ALA A 331 27.55 6.00 12.18
N TYR A 332 28.37 7.05 12.03
CA TYR A 332 28.18 8.29 12.78
C TYR A 332 27.00 9.13 12.27
N ALA A 333 26.76 9.17 10.95
CA ALA A 333 25.62 9.88 10.37
C ALA A 333 24.29 9.25 10.82
N PHE A 334 24.22 7.92 10.84
CA PHE A 334 23.06 7.17 11.31
C PHE A 334 22.78 7.46 12.78
N LEU A 335 23.80 7.43 13.66
CA LEU A 335 23.64 7.84 15.06
C LEU A 335 23.15 9.28 15.18
N ALA A 336 23.76 10.22 14.46
CA ALA A 336 23.40 11.63 14.53
C ALA A 336 21.94 11.87 14.09
N TYR A 337 21.50 11.22 13.02
CA TYR A 337 20.13 11.30 12.52
C TYR A 337 19.12 10.86 13.58
N TYR A 338 19.31 9.66 14.15
CA TYR A 338 18.39 9.13 15.15
C TYR A 338 18.51 9.81 16.52
N HIS A 339 19.68 10.37 16.86
CA HIS A 339 19.83 11.18 18.08
C HIS A 339 18.96 12.44 18.02
N VAL A 340 18.98 13.14 16.87
CA VAL A 340 18.12 14.31 16.65
C VAL A 340 16.64 13.90 16.65
N ALA A 341 16.30 12.87 15.89
CA ALA A 341 14.91 12.38 15.81
C ALA A 341 14.34 11.96 17.18
N LYS A 342 15.16 11.30 18.02
CA LYS A 342 14.80 10.90 19.39
C LYS A 342 14.56 12.11 20.29
N GLY A 343 15.36 13.17 20.12
CA GLY A 343 15.19 14.44 20.84
C GLY A 343 13.88 15.19 20.49
N ASP A 344 13.42 15.08 19.25
CA ASP A 344 12.21 15.77 18.77
C ASP A 344 10.92 14.95 18.91
N HIS A 345 11.00 13.62 19.11
CA HIS A 345 9.84 12.74 19.25
C HIS A 345 8.78 13.21 20.27
N PRO A 346 9.13 13.68 21.49
CA PRO A 346 8.14 14.16 22.46
C PRO A 346 7.33 15.38 21.99
N ARG A 347 7.88 16.18 21.06
CA ARG A 347 7.22 17.38 20.52
C ARG A 347 6.20 17.01 19.45
N LEU A 348 6.48 15.96 18.67
CA LEU A 348 5.60 15.47 17.61
C LEU A 348 4.34 14.82 18.19
N SER A 349 4.47 14.01 19.26
CA SER A 349 3.34 13.37 19.94
C SER A 349 2.34 14.36 20.56
N HIS A 350 2.82 15.49 21.07
CA HIS A 350 1.97 16.57 21.59
C HIS A 350 1.24 17.34 20.48
N SER A 351 1.88 17.50 19.31
CA SER A 351 1.26 18.17 18.15
C SER A 351 0.23 17.29 17.43
N SER A 352 0.45 15.98 17.36
CA SER A 352 -0.48 15.02 16.74
C SER A 352 -1.76 14.83 17.55
N GLY A 353 -1.72 14.98 18.87
CA GLY A 353 -2.92 14.98 19.72
C GLY A 353 -3.91 16.10 19.33
N GLN A 354 -3.40 17.27 18.96
CA GLN A 354 -4.23 18.41 18.53
C GLN A 354 -4.71 18.31 17.07
N VAL A 355 -3.97 17.62 16.20
CA VAL A 355 -4.35 17.40 14.79
C VAL A 355 -5.35 16.25 14.64
N SER A 356 -5.21 15.18 15.43
CA SER A 356 -6.14 14.04 15.49
C SER A 356 -7.55 14.47 15.91
N GLU A 357 -7.68 15.38 16.88
CA GLU A 357 -8.96 15.99 17.28
C GLU A 357 -9.60 16.83 16.16
N ARG A 358 -8.79 17.50 15.32
CA ARG A 358 -9.30 18.28 14.17
C ARG A 358 -9.69 17.41 12.98
N SER A 359 -8.96 16.33 12.72
CA SER A 359 -9.27 15.35 11.67
C SER A 359 -10.54 14.55 11.98
N THR A 360 -10.68 14.07 13.22
CA THR A 360 -11.93 13.39 13.66
C THR A 360 -13.13 14.34 13.72
N ALA A 361 -12.92 15.64 14.00
CA ALA A 361 -13.97 16.65 13.87
C ALA A 361 -14.39 16.89 12.40
N ARG A 362 -13.45 16.86 11.45
CA ARG A 362 -13.73 16.99 10.00
C ARG A 362 -14.47 15.77 9.44
N SER A 363 -14.06 14.56 9.84
CA SER A 363 -14.75 13.31 9.46
C SER A 363 -16.18 13.24 10.01
N LYS A 364 -16.42 13.70 11.25
CA LYS A 364 -17.77 13.77 11.85
C LYS A 364 -18.64 14.89 11.28
N ALA A 365 -18.05 15.93 10.70
CA ALA A 365 -18.78 16.99 10.01
C ALA A 365 -19.28 16.53 8.63
N HIS A 366 -18.54 15.65 7.95
CA HIS A 366 -18.97 15.07 6.67
C HIS A 366 -19.95 13.90 6.79
N GLU A 367 -20.01 13.18 7.92
CA GLU A 367 -21.09 12.20 8.19
C GLU A 367 -22.46 12.84 8.53
N ARG A 368 -22.53 14.17 8.65
CA ARG A 368 -23.75 14.92 9.02
C ARG A 368 -24.36 15.74 7.88
N ILE A 369 -23.85 15.59 6.67
CA ILE A 369 -24.43 16.10 5.42
C ILE A 369 -24.77 14.87 4.58
#